data_AF-A0A377TV10-F1
#
_entry.id   AF-A0A377TV10-F1
#
_cell.length_a   1.000
_cell.length_b   1.000
_cell.length_c   1.000
_cell.angle_alpha   90.00
_cell.angle_beta   90.00
_cell.angle_gamma   90.00
#
_symmetry.space_group_name_H-M   'P 1'
#
loop_
_entity.id
_entity.type
_entity.pdbx_description
1 polymer ?
#
loop_
_entity_poly.entity_id
_entity_poly.type
_entity_poly.pdbx_seq_one_letter_code
_entity_poly.pdbx_strand_id
1 'polypeptide(L)'
;MPVLHNRISNETLKAQMLAETEPRTTISFYKYFTIVDPQATRDALWVALTQLKVFGRIYLAREGINAQISVPQSNVEALREFLYGFDPALAGLRFNIGRGGRW
;
A
#
# COMPACT_ATOMS: atom_id res chain seq x y z
N MET A 1 0.24 22.72 4.20
CA MET A 1 0.56 21.51 3.40
C MET A 1 -0.75 21.00 2.80
N PRO A 2 -0.78 20.52 1.54
CA PRO A 2 -2.03 20.06 0.94
C PRO A 2 -2.53 18.82 1.69
N VAL A 3 -3.83 18.76 1.99
CA VAL A 3 -4.45 17.58 2.58
C VAL A 3 -4.37 16.44 1.56
N LEU A 4 -3.54 15.43 1.85
CA LEU A 4 -3.43 14.22 1.06
C LEU A 4 -4.57 13.27 1.44
N HIS A 5 -5.57 13.16 0.59
CA HIS A 5 -6.65 12.19 0.68
C HIS A 5 -6.93 11.64 -0.73
N ASN A 6 -7.64 10.53 -0.83
CA ASN A 6 -8.09 10.02 -2.12
C ASN A 6 -9.02 11.05 -2.77
N ARG A 7 -8.53 11.69 -3.84
CA ARG A 7 -9.29 12.64 -4.68
C ARG A 7 -9.92 11.97 -5.90
N ILE A 8 -9.62 10.70 -6.12
CA ILE A 8 -10.12 9.93 -7.25
C ILE A 8 -11.44 9.27 -6.82
N SER A 9 -12.49 9.47 -7.62
CA SER A 9 -13.79 8.85 -7.33
C SER A 9 -13.70 7.33 -7.45
N ASN A 10 -14.60 6.63 -6.75
CA ASN A 10 -14.71 5.18 -6.86
C ASN A 10 -14.97 4.73 -8.31
N GLU A 11 -15.71 5.53 -9.09
CA GLU A 11 -15.99 5.25 -10.51
C GLU A 11 -14.72 5.31 -11.35
N THR A 12 -13.89 6.33 -11.16
CA THR A 12 -12.62 6.45 -11.89
C THR A 12 -11.66 5.33 -11.50
N LEU A 13 -11.58 4.93 -10.22
CA LEU A 13 -10.76 3.79 -9.79
C LEU A 13 -11.24 2.47 -10.40
N LYS A 14 -12.56 2.24 -10.45
CA LYS A 14 -13.15 1.07 -11.10
C LYS A 14 -12.87 1.06 -12.60
N ALA A 15 -13.01 2.19 -13.29
CA ALA A 15 -12.71 2.30 -14.70
C ALA A 15 -11.23 2.02 -15.00
N GLN A 16 -10.31 2.54 -14.17
CA GLN A 16 -8.88 2.24 -14.27
C GLN A 16 -8.59 0.75 -14.06
N MET A 17 -9.21 0.13 -13.04
CA MET A 17 -9.07 -1.31 -12.82
C MET A 17 -9.63 -2.16 -13.97
N LEU A 18 -10.71 -1.73 -14.62
CA LEU A 18 -11.30 -2.43 -15.76
C LEU A 18 -10.48 -2.27 -17.05
N ALA A 19 -9.81 -1.12 -17.20
CA ALA A 19 -8.93 -0.84 -18.33
C ALA A 19 -7.53 -1.46 -18.18
N GLU A 20 -7.12 -1.77 -16.95
CA GLU A 20 -5.80 -2.33 -16.67
C GLU A 20 -5.72 -3.81 -17.08
N THR A 21 -4.77 -4.13 -17.95
CA THR A 21 -4.54 -5.48 -18.46
C THR A 21 -3.50 -6.25 -17.64
N GLU A 22 -2.77 -5.57 -16.77
CA GLU A 22 -1.74 -6.18 -15.93
C GLU A 22 -2.37 -6.91 -14.75
N PRO A 23 -1.98 -8.19 -14.48
CA PRO A 23 -2.47 -8.89 -13.31
C PRO A 23 -2.01 -8.18 -12.04
N ARG A 24 -2.87 -8.18 -11.02
CA ARG A 24 -2.59 -7.57 -9.72
C ARG A 24 -2.55 -8.62 -8.62
N THR A 25 -1.71 -8.39 -7.63
CA THR A 25 -1.55 -9.25 -6.46
C THR A 25 -2.20 -8.58 -5.26
N THR A 26 -3.11 -9.28 -4.58
CA THR A 26 -3.68 -8.82 -3.32
C THR A 26 -2.77 -9.23 -2.17
N ILE A 27 -2.35 -8.25 -1.37
CA ILE A 27 -1.42 -8.41 -0.27
C ILE A 27 -2.07 -7.88 0.99
N SER A 28 -1.99 -8.63 2.08
CA SER A 28 -2.26 -8.11 3.41
C SER A 28 -1.07 -8.33 4.35
N PHE A 29 -0.87 -7.39 5.26
CA PHE A 29 0.15 -7.47 6.29
C PHE A 29 -0.22 -6.61 7.49
N TYR A 30 0.37 -6.94 8.63
CA TYR A 30 0.34 -6.11 9.82
C TYR A 30 1.70 -6.19 10.52
N LYS A 31 2.09 -5.13 11.21
CA LYS A 31 3.29 -5.11 12.05
C LYS A 31 3.09 -4.11 13.18
N TYR A 32 3.35 -4.56 14.41
CA TYR A 32 3.47 -3.67 15.57
C TYR A 32 4.89 -3.11 15.64
N PHE A 33 5.00 -1.79 15.67
CA PHE A 33 6.23 -1.03 15.86
C PHE A 33 5.88 0.43 16.17
N THR A 34 6.79 1.14 16.83
CA THR A 34 6.53 2.54 17.20
C THR A 34 6.61 3.43 15.97
N ILE A 35 5.50 4.10 15.64
CA ILE A 35 5.45 5.15 14.64
C ILE A 35 5.41 6.50 15.37
N VAL A 36 6.50 7.24 15.29
CA VAL A 36 6.69 8.51 16.02
C VAL A 36 5.70 9.57 15.52
N ASP A 37 5.59 9.72 14.20
CA ASP A 37 4.68 10.65 13.55
C ASP A 37 3.82 9.91 12.50
N PRO A 38 2.63 9.40 12.90
CA PRO A 38 1.74 8.69 11.99
C PRO A 38 1.34 9.51 10.77
N GLN A 39 1.25 10.84 10.87
CA GLN A 39 0.86 11.68 9.76
C GLN A 39 1.99 11.79 8.73
N ALA A 40 3.21 12.09 9.18
CA ALA A 40 4.38 12.13 8.30
C ALA A 40 4.65 10.76 7.64
N THR A 41 4.55 9.67 8.40
CA THR A 41 4.65 8.31 7.88
C THR A 41 3.58 8.01 6.83
N ARG A 42 2.33 8.43 7.09
CA ARG A 42 1.22 8.28 6.14
C ARG A 42 1.47 9.03 4.84
N ASP A 43 1.97 10.26 4.93
CA ASP A 43 2.25 11.09 3.75
C ASP A 43 3.40 10.52 2.90
N ALA A 44 4.47 10.05 3.54
CA ALA A 44 5.59 9.41 2.85
C ALA A 44 5.18 8.10 2.17
N LEU A 45 4.42 7.24 2.87
CA LEU A 45 3.85 6.01 2.29
C LEU A 45 2.93 6.35 1.12
N TRP A 46 2.06 7.36 1.24
CA TRP A 46 1.13 7.73 0.17
C TRP A 46 1.85 8.09 -1.13
N VAL A 47 2.93 8.88 -1.07
CA VAL A 47 3.72 9.25 -2.26
C VAL A 47 4.31 8.02 -2.95
N ALA A 48 5.04 7.19 -2.20
CA ALA A 48 5.72 6.03 -2.77
C ALA A 48 4.73 4.96 -3.29
N LEU A 49 3.67 4.68 -2.51
CA LEU A 49 2.68 3.68 -2.89
C LEU A 49 1.85 4.12 -4.11
N THR A 50 1.61 5.43 -4.27
CA THR A 50 0.98 5.97 -5.49
C THR A 50 1.85 5.71 -6.72
N GLN A 51 3.17 5.90 -6.62
CA GLN A 51 4.11 5.63 -7.72
C GLN A 51 4.14 4.13 -8.08
N LEU A 52 4.02 3.25 -7.09
CA LEU A 52 3.90 1.79 -7.29
C LEU A 52 2.51 1.35 -7.75
N LYS A 53 1.59 2.30 -8.01
CA LYS A 53 0.19 2.07 -8.38
C LYS A 53 -0.56 1.19 -7.38
N VAL A 54 -0.25 1.30 -6.09
CA VAL A 54 -0.91 0.51 -5.04
C VAL A 54 -2.32 1.04 -4.79
N PHE A 55 -3.29 0.13 -4.73
CA PHE A 55 -4.66 0.39 -4.31
C PHE A 55 -4.95 -0.31 -3.00
N GLY A 56 -5.95 0.16 -2.26
CA GLY A 56 -6.44 -0.49 -1.04
C GLY A 56 -6.43 0.42 0.17
N ARG A 57 -6.40 -0.19 1.36
CA ARG A 57 -6.49 0.51 2.64
C ARG A 57 -5.28 0.20 3.50
N ILE A 58 -4.71 1.24 4.09
CA ILE A 58 -3.63 1.16 5.07
C ILE A 58 -4.03 2.00 6.27
N TYR A 59 -4.04 1.37 7.44
CA TYR A 59 -4.28 2.00 8.72
C TYR A 59 -2.95 2.13 9.46
N LEU A 60 -2.70 3.33 9.98
CA LEU A 60 -1.52 3.66 10.75
C LEU A 60 -1.96 4.17 12.12
N ALA A 61 -1.31 3.66 13.15
CA ALA A 61 -1.41 4.14 14.51
C ALA A 61 -0.01 4.25 15.09
N ARG A 62 0.15 4.89 16.25
CA ARG A 62 1.46 4.95 16.93
C ARG A 62 2.04 3.57 17.22
N GLU A 63 1.19 2.55 17.34
CA GLU A 63 1.58 1.17 17.63
C GLU A 63 1.91 0.33 16.38
N GLY A 64 1.68 0.85 15.17
CA GLY A 64 2.08 0.15 13.95
C GLY A 64 1.16 0.35 12.74
N ILE A 65 1.20 -0.64 11.85
CA ILE A 65 0.57 -0.61 10.53
C ILE A 65 -0.29 -1.86 10.29
N ASN A 66 -1.44 -1.67 9.66
CA ASN A 66 -2.28 -2.73 9.10
C ASN A 66 -2.68 -2.37 7.67
N ALA A 67 -2.44 -3.29 6.72
CA ALA A 67 -2.67 -3.03 5.31
C ALA A 67 -3.42 -4.17 4.63
N GLN A 68 -4.36 -3.80 3.75
CA GLN A 68 -4.97 -4.66 2.76
C GLN A 68 -4.95 -3.93 1.42
N ILE A 69 -4.08 -4.38 0.53
CA ILE A 69 -3.72 -3.67 -0.70
C ILE A 69 -3.73 -4.59 -1.92
N SER A 70 -3.75 -3.97 -3.09
CA SER A 70 -3.54 -4.58 -4.39
C SER A 70 -2.47 -3.80 -5.13
N VAL A 71 -1.50 -4.50 -5.71
CA VAL A 71 -0.39 -3.91 -6.47
C VAL A 71 -0.25 -4.64 -7.80
N PRO A 72 0.15 -3.99 -8.91
CA PRO A 72 0.51 -4.72 -10.13
C PRO A 72 1.53 -5.81 -9.83
N GLN A 73 1.40 -6.97 -10.47
CA GLN A 73 2.22 -8.13 -10.17
C GLN A 73 3.72 -7.84 -10.43
N SER A 74 4.05 -7.02 -11.43
CA SER A 74 5.43 -6.59 -11.70
C SER A 74 6.03 -5.74 -10.56
N ASN A 75 5.20 -5.07 -9.77
CA ASN A 75 5.62 -4.16 -8.71
C ASN A 75 5.69 -4.81 -7.31
N VAL A 76 5.40 -6.12 -7.19
CA VAL A 76 5.39 -6.81 -5.89
C VAL A 76 6.77 -6.78 -5.21
N GLU A 77 7.85 -6.99 -5.97
CA GLU A 77 9.20 -6.96 -5.40
C GLU A 77 9.61 -5.54 -5.02
N ALA A 78 9.36 -4.56 -5.90
CA ALA A 78 9.64 -3.15 -5.61
C ALA A 78 8.89 -2.65 -4.36
N LEU A 79 7.65 -3.09 -4.16
CA LEU A 79 6.89 -2.82 -2.93
C LEU A 79 7.57 -3.42 -1.69
N ARG A 80 8.08 -4.65 -1.79
CA ARG A 80 8.79 -5.31 -0.69
C ARG A 80 10.06 -4.58 -0.33
N GLU A 81 10.90 -4.30 -1.32
CA GLU A 81 12.16 -3.57 -1.13
C GLU A 81 11.91 -2.19 -0.53
N PHE A 82 10.91 -1.47 -1.05
CA PHE A 82 10.50 -0.19 -0.49
C PHE A 82 10.12 -0.31 1.00
N LEU A 83 9.22 -1.23 1.36
CA LEU A 83 8.80 -1.38 2.76
C LEU A 83 9.96 -1.78 3.67
N TYR A 84 10.87 -2.64 3.19
CA TYR A 84 12.04 -3.06 3.96
C TYR A 84 13.02 -1.90 4.20
N GLY A 85 13.19 -1.01 3.21
CA GLY A 85 14.03 0.19 3.33
C GLY A 85 13.34 1.37 4.01
N PHE A 86 12.01 1.36 4.12
CA PHE A 86 11.23 2.47 4.66
C PHE A 86 11.38 2.63 6.18
N ASP A 87 11.38 1.51 6.91
CA ASP A 87 11.59 1.49 8.36
C ASP A 87 12.27 0.17 8.76
N PRO A 88 13.30 0.19 9.63
CA PRO A 88 13.97 -1.04 10.08
C PRO A 88 13.03 -2.11 10.65
N ALA A 89 11.92 -1.73 11.28
CA ALA A 89 10.94 -2.67 11.83
C ALA A 89 10.17 -3.43 10.75
N LEU A 90 10.16 -2.92 9.52
CA LEU A 90 9.52 -3.53 8.35
C LEU A 90 10.48 -4.42 7.55
N ALA A 91 11.77 -4.44 7.88
CA ALA A 91 12.70 -5.39 7.28
C ALA A 91 12.23 -6.84 7.52
N GLY A 92 12.11 -7.63 6.45
CA GLY A 92 11.61 -9.00 6.53
C GLY A 92 10.09 -9.12 6.78
N LEU A 93 9.32 -8.04 6.61
CA LEU A 93 7.86 -8.06 6.69
C LEU A 93 7.25 -9.13 5.79
N ARG A 94 6.51 -10.07 6.40
CA ARG A 94 5.83 -11.15 5.68
C ARG A 94 4.55 -10.64 5.02
N PHE A 95 4.44 -10.84 3.71
CA PHE A 95 3.21 -10.62 2.96
C PHE A 95 2.31 -11.86 3.00
N ASN A 96 1.04 -11.67 3.34
CA ASN A 96 0.01 -12.67 3.05
C ASN A 96 -0.54 -12.39 1.64
N ILE A 97 -0.23 -13.28 0.71
CA ILE A 97 -0.66 -13.14 -0.69
C ILE A 97 -1.99 -13.86 -0.87
N GLY A 98 -3.04 -13.11 -1.20
CA GLY A 98 -4.33 -13.66 -1.60
C GLY A 98 -4.31 -14.07 -3.06
N ARG A 99 -5.05 -15.14 -3.41
CA ARG A 99 -5.28 -15.48 -4.83
C ARG A 99 -6.12 -14.35 -5.45
N GLY A 100 -5.68 -13.84 -6.59
CA GLY A 100 -6.31 -12.71 -7.29
C GLY A 100 -7.79 -12.94 -7.52
N GLY A 101 -8.62 -12.24 -6.75
CA GLY A 101 -10.05 -12.09 -6.99
C GLY A 101 -10.28 -10.66 -7.49
N ARG A 102 -11.09 -10.52 -8.54
CA ARG A 102 -11.63 -9.21 -8.93
C ARG A 102 -12.37 -8.64 -7.71
N TRP A 103 -11.95 -7.45 -7.28
CA TRP A 103 -12.54 -6.69 -6.19
C TRP A 103 -14.00 -6.33 -6.46
#